data_AF-A0A1A9MYD3-F1
#
_entry.id   AF-A0A1A9MYD3-F1
#
_cell.length_a   1.000
_cell.length_b   1.000
_cell.length_c   1.000
_cell.angle_alpha   90.00
_cell.angle_beta   90.00
_cell.angle_gamma   90.00
#
_symmetry.space_group_name_H-M   'P 1'
#
loop_
_entity.id
_entity.type
_entity.pdbx_description
1 polymer ?
#
loop_
_entity_poly.entity_id
_entity_poly.type
_entity_poly.pdbx_seq_one_letter_code
_entity_poly.pdbx_strand_id
1 'polypeptide(L)'
;MPNRKTPVQTNSTPGSIKEVPLKAVTFQELWDNYPQGNPYDNPAYKDQCAIRMSVTLHRVGIEMKSFSDKLVSPLSGQKTIGRIILDGKPTATRADELGEWLRLQPFAGLPKAQDITGRDWEPRAKGRTGIIQFSRYWAREGETAGNESGGHIDLWNGSRLTISGGFDGFATIGRYFGMSSFRQGATFASDASWSDLRGSKSILFWEIK
;
A
#
# COMPACT_ATOMS: atom_id res chain seq x y z
N MET A 1 4.90 -17.55 -0.44
CA MET A 1 4.42 -17.19 0.91
C MET A 1 5.62 -17.30 1.85
N PRO A 2 5.79 -16.40 2.83
CA PRO A 2 6.94 -16.45 3.76
C PRO A 2 6.89 -17.70 4.67
N ASN A 3 5.70 -18.28 4.85
CA ASN A 3 5.47 -19.50 5.61
C ASN A 3 5.35 -20.72 4.68
N ARG A 4 6.08 -21.79 5.00
CA ARG A 4 5.96 -23.09 4.30
C ARG A 4 4.62 -23.75 4.64
N LYS A 5 4.15 -24.63 3.76
CA LYS A 5 2.94 -25.43 4.01
C LYS A 5 3.16 -26.33 5.22
N THR A 6 2.35 -26.16 6.26
CA THR A 6 2.37 -27.04 7.44
C THR A 6 1.26 -28.08 7.33
N PRO A 7 1.58 -29.37 7.11
CA PRO A 7 0.57 -30.42 7.16
C PRO A 7 0.07 -30.58 8.61
N VAL A 8 -1.23 -30.44 8.78
CA VAL A 8 -1.95 -30.71 10.04
C VAL A 8 -2.73 -31.99 9.84
N GLN A 9 -2.42 -33.01 10.64
CA GLN A 9 -3.16 -34.27 10.67
C GLN A 9 -4.16 -34.23 11.84
N THR A 10 -5.38 -34.68 11.58
CA THR A 10 -6.40 -34.84 12.61
C THR A 10 -6.17 -36.15 13.39
N ASN A 11 -6.67 -36.22 14.61
CA ASN A 11 -6.66 -37.43 15.43
C ASN A 11 -8.02 -37.59 16.16
N SER A 12 -8.21 -38.70 16.86
CA SER A 12 -9.45 -39.04 17.55
C SER A 12 -9.59 -38.41 18.94
N THR A 13 -8.62 -37.62 19.41
CA THR A 13 -8.65 -36.99 20.73
C THR A 13 -9.50 -35.72 20.67
N PRO A 14 -10.66 -35.68 21.34
CA PRO A 14 -11.51 -34.49 21.35
C PRO A 14 -10.77 -33.29 21.93
N GLY A 15 -10.89 -32.14 21.28
CA GLY A 15 -10.24 -30.90 21.72
C GLY A 15 -8.73 -30.85 21.51
N SER A 16 -8.13 -31.77 20.74
CA SER A 16 -6.68 -31.71 20.45
C SER A 16 -6.30 -30.39 19.76
N ILE A 17 -5.19 -29.79 20.21
CA ILE A 17 -4.64 -28.54 19.67
C ILE A 17 -3.28 -28.83 19.06
N LYS A 18 -3.01 -28.29 17.87
CA LYS A 18 -1.68 -28.23 17.27
C LYS A 18 -1.29 -26.78 17.05
N GLU A 19 -0.26 -26.34 17.74
CA GLU A 19 0.33 -25.03 17.50
C GLU A 19 1.06 -25.01 16.16
N VAL A 20 0.81 -23.96 15.36
CA VAL A 20 1.48 -23.74 14.08
C VAL A 20 2.14 -22.36 14.13
N PRO A 21 3.45 -22.28 14.41
CA PRO A 21 4.14 -21.01 14.41
C PRO A 21 4.22 -20.46 12.98
N LEU A 22 3.85 -19.20 12.80
CA LEU A 22 3.94 -18.48 11.53
C LEU A 22 4.92 -17.32 11.67
N LYS A 23 5.84 -17.17 10.71
CA LYS A 23 6.60 -15.94 10.52
C LYS A 23 5.63 -14.84 10.11
N ALA A 24 5.49 -13.84 10.97
CA ALA A 24 4.83 -12.59 10.65
C ALA A 24 5.80 -11.65 9.93
N VAL A 25 5.34 -10.97 8.90
CA VAL A 25 6.10 -9.93 8.20
C VAL A 25 6.13 -8.67 9.07
N THR A 26 7.32 -8.11 9.25
CA THR A 26 7.56 -6.87 9.99
C THR A 26 7.57 -5.65 9.08
N PHE A 27 7.38 -4.46 9.65
CA PHE A 27 7.48 -3.22 8.89
C PHE A 27 8.90 -2.99 8.36
N GLN A 28 9.92 -3.30 9.16
CA GLN A 28 11.31 -3.15 8.76
C GLN A 28 11.63 -4.00 7.52
N GLU A 29 11.15 -5.26 7.47
CA GLU A 29 11.31 -6.10 6.28
C GLU A 29 10.64 -5.49 5.03
N LEU A 30 9.45 -4.90 5.16
CA LEU A 30 8.80 -4.22 4.05
C LEU A 30 9.59 -2.98 3.63
N TRP A 31 10.03 -2.16 4.58
CA TRP A 31 10.75 -0.91 4.33
C TRP A 31 12.08 -1.16 3.62
N ASP A 32 12.88 -2.12 4.09
CA ASP A 32 14.19 -2.44 3.52
C ASP A 32 14.10 -3.07 2.13
N ASN A 33 12.95 -3.68 1.81
CA ASN A 33 12.71 -4.31 0.51
C ASN A 33 11.94 -3.43 -0.48
N TYR A 34 11.58 -2.20 -0.10
CA TYR A 34 10.87 -1.30 -1.01
C TYR A 34 11.77 -0.90 -2.20
N PRO A 35 11.32 -1.08 -3.45
CA PRO A 35 12.15 -0.78 -4.63
C PRO A 35 12.41 0.71 -4.80
N GLN A 36 13.66 1.05 -5.12
CA GLN A 36 13.99 2.37 -5.65
C GLN A 36 13.57 2.44 -7.13
N GLY A 37 12.98 3.57 -7.54
CA GLY A 37 12.55 3.78 -8.92
C GLY A 37 11.33 2.93 -9.32
N ASN A 38 11.10 2.83 -10.64
CA ASN A 38 9.95 2.10 -11.19
C ASN A 38 10.38 0.67 -11.55
N PRO A 39 9.81 -0.37 -10.90
CA PRO A 39 10.21 -1.75 -11.13
C PRO A 39 9.64 -2.36 -12.42
N TYR A 40 8.68 -1.71 -13.09
CA TYR A 40 8.10 -2.21 -14.33
C TYR A 40 8.29 -1.22 -15.47
N ASP A 41 9.15 -1.53 -16.43
CA ASP A 41 9.42 -0.66 -17.57
C ASP A 41 8.36 -0.83 -18.66
N ASN A 42 7.21 -0.18 -18.46
CA ASN A 42 6.14 -0.14 -19.45
C ASN A 42 5.41 1.21 -19.39
N PRO A 43 5.38 1.98 -20.50
CA PRO A 43 4.78 3.32 -20.53
C PRO A 43 3.27 3.34 -20.28
N ALA A 44 2.57 2.20 -20.43
CA ALA A 44 1.15 2.07 -20.09
C ALA A 44 0.89 2.14 -18.57
N TYR A 45 1.93 1.97 -17.74
CA TYR A 45 1.85 1.95 -16.28
C TYR A 45 2.68 3.07 -15.68
N LYS A 46 2.21 4.32 -15.86
CA LYS A 46 2.84 5.52 -15.32
C LYS A 46 2.80 5.54 -13.79
N ASP A 47 1.68 5.13 -13.20
CA ASP A 47 1.49 5.04 -11.75
C ASP A 47 1.95 3.69 -11.22
N GLN A 48 3.07 3.69 -10.50
CA GLN A 48 3.74 2.44 -10.08
C GLN A 48 3.58 2.15 -8.59
N CYS A 49 2.80 2.93 -7.83
CA CYS A 49 2.65 2.75 -6.38
C CYS A 49 2.23 1.32 -6.00
N ALA A 50 1.18 0.79 -6.63
CA ALA A 50 0.71 -0.58 -6.41
C ALA A 50 1.72 -1.64 -6.89
N ILE A 51 2.47 -1.35 -7.97
CA ILE A 51 3.50 -2.25 -8.51
C ILE A 51 4.69 -2.30 -7.54
N ARG A 52 5.18 -1.16 -7.05
CA ARG A 52 6.24 -1.07 -6.04
C ARG A 52 5.86 -1.79 -4.75
N MET A 53 4.63 -1.60 -4.28
CA MET A 53 4.12 -2.35 -3.13
C MET A 53 4.06 -3.86 -3.41
N SER A 54 3.58 -4.27 -4.58
CA SER A 54 3.55 -5.69 -4.98
C SER A 54 4.95 -6.30 -5.00
N VAL A 55 5.93 -5.62 -5.59
CA VAL A 55 7.34 -6.06 -5.62
C VAL A 55 7.93 -6.14 -4.21
N THR A 56 7.60 -5.18 -3.35
CA THR A 56 7.99 -5.21 -1.92
C THR A 56 7.46 -6.48 -1.25
N LEU A 57 6.17 -6.76 -1.42
CA LEU A 57 5.53 -7.98 -0.91
C LEU A 57 6.20 -9.24 -1.47
N HIS A 58 6.52 -9.27 -2.76
CA HIS A 58 7.19 -10.39 -3.40
C HIS A 58 8.57 -10.68 -2.82
N ARG A 59 9.33 -9.61 -2.50
CA ARG A 59 10.69 -9.69 -1.91
C ARG A 59 10.67 -10.25 -0.49
N VAL A 60 9.63 -9.97 0.28
CA VAL A 60 9.40 -10.60 1.61
C VAL A 60 8.66 -11.94 1.51
N GLY A 61 8.53 -12.51 0.31
CA GLY A 61 7.99 -13.85 0.09
C GLY A 61 6.47 -13.94 -0.05
N ILE A 62 5.74 -12.82 -0.07
CA ILE A 62 4.28 -12.80 -0.29
C ILE A 62 4.03 -12.81 -1.81
N GLU A 63 3.58 -13.95 -2.33
CA GLU A 63 3.44 -14.18 -3.79
C GLU A 63 2.13 -13.61 -4.38
N MET A 64 1.23 -13.08 -3.55
CA MET A 64 -0.05 -12.49 -3.99
C MET A 64 -0.94 -13.42 -4.84
N LYS A 65 -0.86 -14.75 -4.68
CA LYS A 65 -1.64 -15.73 -5.47
C LYS A 65 -3.15 -15.52 -5.40
N SER A 66 -3.64 -15.03 -4.27
CA SER A 66 -5.05 -14.77 -4.03
C SER A 66 -5.54 -13.44 -4.64
N PHE A 67 -4.62 -12.56 -5.11
CA PHE A 67 -5.00 -11.34 -5.81
C PHE A 67 -5.58 -11.68 -7.18
N SER A 68 -6.92 -11.73 -7.26
CA SER A 68 -7.69 -12.20 -8.41
C SER A 68 -9.13 -11.68 -8.35
N ASP A 69 -9.80 -11.65 -9.51
CA ASP A 69 -11.21 -11.22 -9.65
C ASP A 69 -12.20 -12.07 -8.81
N LYS A 70 -11.75 -13.22 -8.28
CA LYS A 70 -12.56 -14.08 -7.40
C LYS A 70 -12.70 -13.52 -5.98
N LEU A 71 -11.71 -12.74 -5.54
CA LEU A 71 -11.63 -12.23 -4.16
C LEU A 71 -11.65 -10.70 -4.09
N VAL A 72 -11.35 -10.03 -5.19
CA VAL A 72 -11.34 -8.57 -5.29
C VAL A 72 -12.20 -8.17 -6.47
N SER A 73 -13.17 -7.30 -6.25
CA SER A 73 -14.01 -6.77 -7.31
C SER A 73 -13.27 -5.69 -8.10
N PRO A 74 -13.35 -5.68 -9.44
CA PRO A 74 -12.87 -4.57 -10.26
C PRO A 74 -13.53 -3.26 -9.82
N LEU A 75 -12.74 -2.20 -9.71
CA LEU A 75 -13.26 -0.88 -9.39
C LEU A 75 -13.52 -0.06 -10.66
N SER A 76 -14.41 0.93 -10.54
CA SER A 76 -14.68 1.94 -11.58
C SER A 76 -15.15 1.39 -12.93
N GLY A 77 -16.04 0.38 -12.88
CA GLY A 77 -16.71 -0.17 -14.07
C GLY A 77 -15.81 -1.00 -14.99
N GLN A 78 -14.60 -1.34 -14.54
CA GLN A 78 -13.66 -2.16 -15.28
C GLN A 78 -14.14 -3.62 -15.33
N LYS A 79 -13.83 -4.34 -16.42
CA LYS A 79 -14.20 -5.77 -16.56
C LYS A 79 -13.41 -6.68 -15.61
N THR A 80 -12.17 -6.30 -15.30
CA THR A 80 -11.23 -7.06 -14.47
C THR A 80 -10.38 -6.12 -13.62
N ILE A 81 -9.81 -6.66 -12.54
CA ILE A 81 -8.85 -5.94 -11.71
C ILE A 81 -7.58 -5.62 -12.51
N GLY A 82 -6.92 -4.53 -12.14
CA GLY A 82 -5.60 -4.16 -12.61
C GLY A 82 -4.54 -5.12 -12.07
N ARG A 83 -4.20 -6.10 -12.89
CA ARG A 83 -3.27 -7.18 -12.54
C ARG A 83 -2.37 -7.53 -13.72
N ILE A 84 -1.08 -7.59 -13.46
CA ILE A 84 -0.06 -8.13 -14.37
C ILE A 84 0.67 -9.30 -13.73
N ILE A 85 1.46 -10.01 -14.54
CA ILE A 85 2.44 -10.98 -14.05
C ILE A 85 3.82 -10.36 -14.20
N LEU A 86 4.51 -10.13 -13.08
CA LEU A 86 5.88 -9.63 -13.03
C LEU A 86 6.73 -10.70 -12.35
N ASP A 87 7.82 -11.12 -12.98
CA ASP A 87 8.69 -12.20 -12.50
C ASP A 87 7.94 -13.49 -12.10
N GLY A 88 6.93 -13.84 -12.90
CA GLY A 88 6.09 -15.02 -12.66
C GLY A 88 5.08 -14.88 -11.51
N LYS A 89 4.95 -13.70 -10.90
CA LYS A 89 4.07 -13.45 -9.75
C LYS A 89 2.96 -12.44 -10.06
N PRO A 90 1.73 -12.67 -9.56
CA PRO A 90 0.65 -11.69 -9.60
C PRO A 90 1.07 -10.35 -8.98
N THR A 91 0.82 -9.27 -9.70
CA THR A 91 1.24 -7.91 -9.34
C THR A 91 0.06 -6.97 -9.55
N ALA A 92 -0.29 -6.21 -8.52
CA ALA A 92 -1.36 -5.22 -8.61
C ALA A 92 -0.87 -3.96 -9.34
N THR A 93 -1.73 -3.41 -10.19
CA THR A 93 -1.45 -2.16 -10.92
C THR A 93 -2.38 -1.03 -10.53
N ARG A 94 -3.26 -1.23 -9.55
CA ARG A 94 -4.19 -0.22 -9.03
C ARG A 94 -4.18 -0.24 -7.51
N ALA A 95 -4.04 0.94 -6.90
CA ALA A 95 -3.88 1.07 -5.45
C ALA A 95 -5.12 0.63 -4.67
N ASP A 96 -6.31 1.04 -5.11
CA ASP A 96 -7.56 0.75 -4.40
C ASP A 96 -7.88 -0.76 -4.38
N GLU A 97 -7.68 -1.45 -5.50
CA GLU A 97 -7.86 -2.91 -5.58
C GLU A 97 -6.82 -3.65 -4.73
N LEU A 98 -5.58 -3.15 -4.65
CA LEU A 98 -4.58 -3.68 -3.73
C LEU A 98 -4.99 -3.45 -2.27
N GLY A 99 -5.55 -2.28 -1.95
CA GLY A 99 -6.10 -1.97 -0.63
C GLY A 99 -7.20 -2.95 -0.23
N GLU A 100 -8.17 -3.21 -1.11
CA GLU A 100 -9.24 -4.18 -0.86
C GLU A 100 -8.70 -5.61 -0.65
N TRP A 101 -7.67 -6.02 -1.41
CA TRP A 101 -7.00 -7.29 -1.16
C TRP A 101 -6.32 -7.35 0.21
N LEU A 102 -5.68 -6.26 0.65
CA LEU A 102 -5.06 -6.17 1.97
C LEU A 102 -6.07 -6.22 3.12
N ARG A 103 -7.32 -5.77 2.92
CA ARG A 103 -8.40 -5.91 3.93
C ARG A 103 -8.73 -7.37 4.23
N LEU A 104 -8.44 -8.29 3.30
CA LEU A 104 -8.61 -9.73 3.51
C LEU A 104 -7.53 -10.35 4.42
N GLN A 105 -6.58 -9.55 4.91
CA GLN A 105 -5.44 -9.97 5.73
C GLN A 105 -4.65 -11.16 5.11
N PRO A 106 -4.15 -11.01 3.86
CA PRO A 106 -3.64 -12.13 3.09
C PRO A 106 -2.29 -12.70 3.58
N PHE A 107 -1.66 -12.11 4.59
CA PHE A 107 -0.41 -12.58 5.18
C PHE A 107 -0.34 -12.31 6.68
N ALA A 108 0.40 -13.16 7.40
CA ALA A 108 0.69 -12.98 8.82
C ALA A 108 1.56 -11.72 9.04
N GLY A 109 1.18 -10.89 10.00
CA GLY A 109 1.80 -9.59 10.25
C GLY A 109 0.97 -8.40 9.73
N LEU A 110 -0.05 -8.64 8.90
CA LEU A 110 -1.01 -7.60 8.51
C LEU A 110 -2.21 -7.57 9.44
N PRO A 111 -2.41 -6.52 10.27
CA PRO A 111 -3.62 -6.41 11.08
C PRO A 111 -4.82 -5.97 10.23
N LYS A 112 -5.96 -5.76 10.87
CA LYS A 112 -7.12 -5.15 10.22
C LYS A 112 -6.80 -3.69 9.85
N ALA A 113 -7.30 -3.27 8.68
CA ALA A 113 -7.23 -1.89 8.25
C ALA A 113 -7.97 -0.98 9.26
N GLN A 114 -7.37 0.15 9.58
CA GLN A 114 -8.01 1.24 10.32
C GLN A 114 -8.41 2.32 9.33
N ASP A 115 -9.68 2.73 9.39
CA ASP A 115 -10.14 3.89 8.64
C ASP A 115 -9.70 5.16 9.40
N ILE A 116 -8.75 5.88 8.80
CA ILE A 116 -8.24 7.15 9.33
C ILE A 116 -8.67 8.32 8.44
N THR A 117 -9.74 8.18 7.67
CA THR A 117 -10.25 9.22 6.76
C THR A 117 -10.58 10.50 7.52
N GLY A 118 -10.23 11.64 6.94
CA GLY A 118 -10.48 12.96 7.49
C GLY A 118 -9.30 13.89 7.32
N ARG A 119 -9.51 15.20 7.55
CA ARG A 119 -8.46 16.23 7.43
C ARG A 119 -7.34 16.05 8.47
N ASP A 120 -7.60 15.29 9.52
CA ASP A 120 -6.77 14.95 10.66
C ASP A 120 -6.21 13.51 10.59
N TRP A 121 -6.15 12.90 9.40
CA TRP A 121 -5.57 11.56 9.22
C TRP A 121 -4.09 11.50 9.66
N GLU A 122 -3.33 12.57 9.42
CA GLU A 122 -1.89 12.58 9.64
C GLU A 122 -1.50 12.47 11.12
N PRO A 123 -2.07 13.28 12.04
CA PRO A 123 -1.88 13.05 13.48
C PRO A 123 -2.21 11.63 13.92
N ARG A 124 -3.18 10.97 13.28
CA ARG A 124 -3.56 9.57 13.57
C ARG A 124 -2.52 8.56 13.06
N ALA A 125 -1.76 8.89 12.02
CA ALA A 125 -0.69 8.03 11.50
C ALA A 125 0.70 8.35 12.10
N LYS A 126 0.90 9.56 12.61
CA LYS A 126 2.20 10.03 13.13
C LYS A 126 2.75 9.11 14.23
N GLY A 127 4.04 8.81 14.15
CA GLY A 127 4.75 7.93 15.08
C GLY A 127 4.43 6.44 14.92
N ARG A 128 3.53 6.07 14.01
CA ARG A 128 3.14 4.67 13.73
C ARG A 128 3.73 4.25 12.39
N THR A 129 4.08 2.97 12.27
CA THR A 129 4.63 2.40 11.03
C THR A 129 3.59 1.51 10.36
N GLY A 130 3.62 1.39 9.04
CA GLY A 130 2.63 0.57 8.35
C GLY A 130 2.49 0.78 6.85
N ILE A 131 1.47 0.15 6.28
CA ILE A 131 0.99 0.44 4.94
C ILE A 131 -0.11 1.49 5.05
N ILE A 132 -0.11 2.49 4.17
CA ILE A 132 -1.17 3.49 4.06
C ILE A 132 -1.70 3.55 2.64
N GLN A 133 -3.01 3.64 2.49
CA GLN A 133 -3.69 3.76 1.21
C GLN A 133 -4.65 4.95 1.23
N PHE A 134 -4.57 5.76 0.18
CA PHE A 134 -5.41 6.92 -0.08
C PHE A 134 -6.30 6.57 -1.27
N SER A 135 -7.59 6.40 -1.02
CA SER A 135 -8.58 6.00 -2.03
C SER A 135 -9.16 7.20 -2.75
N ARG A 136 -9.31 7.06 -4.08
CA ARG A 136 -10.16 7.92 -4.93
C ARG A 136 -9.97 9.42 -4.68
N TYR A 137 -8.72 9.88 -4.66
CA TYR A 137 -8.41 11.30 -4.48
C TYR A 137 -8.14 12.01 -5.80
N TRP A 138 -8.03 11.29 -6.94
CA TRP A 138 -7.89 11.89 -8.27
C TRP A 138 -8.57 11.07 -9.38
N ALA A 139 -9.03 11.75 -10.43
CA ALA A 139 -9.69 11.15 -11.59
C ALA A 139 -8.66 10.74 -12.66
N ARG A 140 -8.77 9.53 -13.23
CA ARG A 140 -7.98 9.17 -14.43
C ARG A 140 -8.47 9.93 -15.66
N GLU A 141 -7.63 9.97 -16.70
CA GLU A 141 -8.00 10.52 -18.00
C GLU A 141 -9.27 9.83 -18.52
N GLY A 142 -10.35 10.61 -18.70
CA GLY A 142 -11.69 10.12 -19.07
C GLY A 142 -12.67 9.89 -17.91
N GLU A 143 -12.27 10.08 -16.65
CA GLU A 143 -13.16 10.00 -15.48
C GLU A 143 -13.67 11.39 -15.07
N THR A 144 -14.94 11.47 -14.65
CA THR A 144 -15.57 12.69 -14.13
C THR A 144 -15.39 12.82 -12.61
N ALA A 145 -15.47 14.05 -12.10
CA ALA A 145 -15.60 14.30 -10.66
C ALA A 145 -16.76 13.46 -10.08
N GLY A 146 -16.47 12.63 -9.07
CA GLY A 146 -17.39 11.65 -8.50
C GLY A 146 -17.07 10.18 -8.83
N ASN A 147 -16.33 9.90 -9.92
CA ASN A 147 -15.98 8.54 -10.37
C ASN A 147 -14.46 8.29 -10.40
N GLU A 148 -13.73 8.96 -9.53
CA GLU A 148 -12.28 8.85 -9.39
C GLU A 148 -11.87 7.41 -9.04
N SER A 149 -11.02 6.79 -9.87
CA SER A 149 -10.37 5.50 -9.61
C SER A 149 -8.92 5.62 -9.16
N GLY A 150 -8.40 6.86 -9.14
CA GLY A 150 -7.03 7.18 -8.76
C GLY A 150 -6.85 7.17 -7.25
N GLY A 151 -6.02 6.24 -6.78
CA GLY A 151 -5.58 6.16 -5.40
C GLY A 151 -4.07 5.96 -5.30
N HIS A 152 -3.54 6.01 -4.09
CA HIS A 152 -2.13 5.84 -3.78
C HIS A 152 -1.96 4.85 -2.65
N ILE A 153 -0.93 4.02 -2.71
CA ILE A 153 -0.60 3.07 -1.65
C ILE A 153 0.91 3.01 -1.46
N ASP A 154 1.33 3.05 -0.20
CA ASP A 154 2.74 3.20 0.17
C ASP A 154 3.02 2.66 1.57
N LEU A 155 4.30 2.61 1.93
CA LEU A 155 4.74 2.42 3.31
C LEU A 155 4.91 3.78 4.00
N TRP A 156 4.49 3.85 5.26
CA TRP A 156 4.61 5.01 6.14
C TRP A 156 5.47 4.65 7.35
N ASN A 157 6.54 5.41 7.61
CA ASN A 157 7.48 5.12 8.70
C ASN A 157 7.23 5.90 10.00
N GLY A 158 6.05 6.49 10.17
CA GLY A 158 5.74 7.36 11.30
C GLY A 158 6.01 8.84 11.05
N SER A 159 6.71 9.18 9.97
CA SER A 159 7.02 10.57 9.61
C SER A 159 6.92 10.88 8.12
N ARG A 160 7.12 9.88 7.25
CA ARG A 160 7.11 10.05 5.79
C ARG A 160 6.74 8.76 5.07
N LEU A 161 6.35 8.91 3.80
CA LEU A 161 6.18 7.83 2.83
C LEU A 161 7.52 7.41 2.22
N THR A 162 7.59 6.27 1.50
CA THR A 162 8.83 5.85 0.81
C THR A 162 9.06 6.58 -0.52
N ILE A 163 8.01 7.09 -1.18
CA ILE A 163 8.17 7.77 -2.47
C ILE A 163 9.02 9.04 -2.33
N SER A 164 10.18 8.97 -2.99
CA SER A 164 10.90 10.03 -3.65
C SER A 164 11.03 9.62 -5.14
N GLY A 165 10.38 10.36 -6.04
CA GLY A 165 10.43 10.13 -7.49
C GLY A 165 9.10 10.36 -8.22
N GLY A 166 9.10 11.28 -9.19
CA GLY A 166 8.03 11.59 -10.16
C GLY A 166 6.93 12.53 -9.65
N PHE A 167 6.64 12.51 -8.35
CA PHE A 167 5.83 13.47 -7.61
C PHE A 167 6.67 13.98 -6.42
N ASP A 168 7.57 14.93 -6.67
CA ASP A 168 8.44 15.53 -5.63
C ASP A 168 7.65 16.23 -4.48
N GLY A 169 6.33 16.33 -4.59
CA GLY A 169 5.44 16.87 -3.55
C GLY A 169 5.22 15.96 -2.33
N PHE A 170 5.35 14.63 -2.45
CA PHE A 170 4.98 13.70 -1.36
C PHE A 170 6.13 13.35 -0.40
N ALA A 171 7.40 13.47 -0.85
CA ALA A 171 8.58 13.16 -0.05
C ALA A 171 8.83 14.13 1.12
N THR A 172 8.03 15.20 1.22
CA THR A 172 8.27 16.36 2.09
C THR A 172 7.41 16.37 3.35
N ILE A 173 6.67 15.30 3.68
CA ILE A 173 5.88 15.27 4.92
C ILE A 173 6.81 15.34 6.16
N GLY A 174 7.90 14.58 6.18
CA GLY A 174 8.87 14.61 7.29
C GLY A 174 9.70 15.89 7.38
N ARG A 175 9.91 16.61 6.26
CA ARG A 175 10.69 17.86 6.24
C ARG A 175 9.94 19.04 6.86
N TYR A 176 8.60 19.01 6.87
CA TYR A 176 7.78 20.09 7.43
C TYR A 176 7.79 20.11 8.98
N PHE A 177 8.17 18.99 9.62
CA PHE A 177 8.08 18.84 11.08
C PHE A 177 9.39 19.09 11.86
N GLY A 178 10.48 19.55 11.24
CA GLY A 178 11.77 19.57 11.96
C GLY A 178 12.90 20.51 11.54
N MET A 179 12.77 21.42 10.57
CA MET A 179 13.87 22.36 10.24
C MET A 179 13.38 23.78 9.96
N SER A 180 13.24 24.57 11.02
CA SER A 180 13.37 26.03 10.97
C SER A 180 14.84 26.44 10.88
N SER A 181 15.57 26.00 9.84
CA SER A 181 16.87 26.59 9.50
C SER A 181 17.42 26.13 8.14
N PHE A 182 17.49 27.10 7.22
CA PHE A 182 18.50 27.25 6.17
C PHE A 182 18.66 26.13 5.11
N ARG A 183 18.01 26.33 3.95
CA ARG A 183 18.73 26.52 2.67
C ARG A 183 17.82 27.23 1.66
N GLN A 184 18.28 28.41 1.26
CA GLN A 184 17.67 29.30 0.27
C GLN A 184 17.47 28.56 -1.06
N GLY A 185 16.30 28.72 -1.69
CA GLY A 185 16.16 28.59 -3.15
C GLY A 185 15.07 27.70 -3.73
N ALA A 186 14.26 26.97 -2.95
CA ALA A 186 13.15 26.17 -3.50
C ALA A 186 11.79 26.79 -3.13
N THR A 187 11.34 27.74 -3.95
CA THR A 187 10.05 28.39 -3.84
C THR A 187 8.91 27.47 -4.29
N PHE A 188 8.04 27.15 -3.32
CA PHE A 188 6.58 26.96 -3.41
C PHE A 188 5.99 25.93 -4.42
N ALA A 189 5.72 24.71 -3.92
CA ALA A 189 4.70 23.79 -4.48
C ALA A 189 4.04 22.91 -3.40
N SER A 190 3.95 23.39 -2.14
CA SER A 190 3.54 22.58 -0.98
C SER A 190 2.03 22.35 -0.85
N ASP A 191 1.19 23.25 -1.35
CA ASP A 191 -0.22 23.26 -0.95
C ASP A 191 -1.10 22.38 -1.84
N ALA A 192 -0.74 22.23 -3.13
CA ALA A 192 -1.48 21.41 -4.08
C ALA A 192 -1.32 19.89 -3.84
N SER A 193 -0.10 19.44 -3.48
CA SER A 193 0.16 18.02 -3.21
C SER A 193 -0.46 17.54 -1.90
N TRP A 194 -0.63 18.44 -0.92
CA TRP A 194 -1.16 18.14 0.40
C TRP A 194 -2.67 18.27 0.49
N SER A 195 -3.26 19.27 -0.20
CA SER A 195 -4.72 19.43 -0.24
C SER A 195 -5.41 18.26 -0.93
N ASP A 196 -4.73 17.63 -1.91
CA ASP A 196 -5.29 16.55 -2.73
C ASP A 196 -5.49 15.25 -1.92
N LEU A 197 -4.52 14.86 -1.08
CA LEU A 197 -4.67 13.69 -0.19
C LEU A 197 -5.74 13.89 0.88
N ARG A 198 -5.94 15.12 1.38
CA ARG A 198 -7.06 15.45 2.28
C ARG A 198 -8.43 15.34 1.59
N GLY A 199 -8.44 15.34 0.26
CA GLY A 199 -9.62 15.08 -0.58
C GLY A 199 -9.92 13.59 -0.79
N SER A 200 -9.09 12.67 -0.27
CA SER A 200 -9.33 11.22 -0.38
C SER A 200 -10.69 10.85 0.19
N LYS A 201 -11.47 10.08 -0.58
CA LYS A 201 -12.77 9.55 -0.12
C LYS A 201 -12.61 8.55 1.02
N SER A 202 -11.47 7.87 1.07
CA SER A 202 -11.11 6.98 2.18
C SER A 202 -9.59 6.93 2.37
N ILE A 203 -9.13 6.84 3.61
CA ILE A 203 -7.73 6.63 3.97
C ILE A 203 -7.65 5.41 4.89
N LEU A 204 -7.04 4.34 4.41
CA LEU A 204 -6.85 3.10 5.16
C LEU A 204 -5.41 2.99 5.64
N PHE A 205 -5.25 2.60 6.91
CA PHE A 205 -3.95 2.40 7.52
C PHE A 205 -3.85 1.02 8.16
N TRP A 206 -2.82 0.26 7.79
CA TRP A 206 -2.46 -1.01 8.40
C TRP A 206 -1.19 -0.80 9.22
N GLU A 207 -1.34 -0.67 10.53
CA GLU A 207 -0.20 -0.49 11.42
C GLU A 207 0.62 -1.78 11.52
N ILE A 208 1.84 -1.76 11.01
CA ILE A 208 2.76 -2.91 11.06
C ILE A 208 3.97 -2.46 11.87
N LYS A 209 4.42 -3.32 12.79
CA LYS A 209 5.59 -3.06 13.65
C LYS A 209 6.83 -3.76 13.09
#